data_AF-A0A9R1U3T2-F1
#
_entry.id   AF-A0A9R1U3T2-F1
#
_cell.length_a   1.000
_cell.length_b   1.000
_cell.length_c   1.000
_cell.angle_alpha   90.00
_cell.angle_beta   90.00
_cell.angle_gamma   90.00
#
_symmetry.space_group_name_H-M   'P 1'
#
loop_
_entity.id
_entity.type
_entity.pdbx_description
1 polymer ?
#
loop_
_entity_poly.entity_id
_entity_poly.type
_entity_poly.pdbx_seq_one_letter_code
_entity_poly.pdbx_strand_id
1 'polypeptide(L)'
;MAALVKAVRLSGAVSNISTLFSNLSLSANSRIFSPSVSLIPRICLQNSYSTKPPPDPLMEFFDDKKNWGQKTVKTGRSWKMDELRIKSNEDLHKLWYILLKERNMLMTMEHAHVQEYQYFPNPERIDKVEESMMNLENVVRERNQAYHYLETGVHGERPMKLVRDQLGLRRWYKMCQHAIPKYLNGSYRKTHIHFHGGFAVRKFLRKFNEKMFLARRTEQSRQAATVRRIFRVFPNVDIEAVREKYPNVDVDKARKSDRSRAHYVFPKSDSSP
;
A
#
# COMPACT_ATOMS: atom_id res chain seq x y z
N MET A 1 56.15 39.62 -15.61
CA MET A 1 55.82 39.56 -17.05
C MET A 1 54.31 39.44 -17.19
N ALA A 2 53.70 40.57 -17.57
CA ALA A 2 52.42 40.80 -18.24
C ALA A 2 51.16 39.95 -17.95
N ALA A 3 50.09 40.71 -17.71
CA ALA A 3 48.68 40.38 -17.57
C ALA A 3 48.05 39.68 -18.78
N LEU A 4 46.86 39.09 -18.58
CA LEU A 4 45.66 39.43 -19.36
C LEU A 4 44.38 38.89 -18.68
N VAL A 5 43.66 39.82 -18.07
CA VAL A 5 42.26 39.71 -17.66
C VAL A 5 41.39 39.82 -18.91
N LYS A 6 40.37 38.96 -19.05
CA LYS A 6 39.28 39.18 -20.01
C LYS A 6 37.94 38.97 -19.32
N ALA A 7 37.39 40.09 -18.87
CA ALA A 7 35.98 40.24 -18.53
C ALA A 7 35.16 40.31 -19.81
N VAL A 8 34.03 39.60 -19.85
CA VAL A 8 32.96 39.87 -20.83
C VAL A 8 31.74 40.31 -20.03
N ARG A 9 31.46 41.62 -20.13
CA ARG A 9 30.17 42.23 -19.80
C ARG A 9 29.42 42.48 -21.11
N LEU A 10 28.17 42.07 -21.15
CA LEU A 10 27.07 42.65 -21.93
C LEU A 10 25.86 42.55 -20.97
N SER A 11 25.36 43.59 -20.28
CA SER A 11 24.56 44.74 -20.76
C SER A 11 23.64 44.37 -21.92
N GLY A 12 22.31 44.44 -21.87
CA GLY A 12 21.35 44.88 -20.87
C GLY A 12 19.99 44.94 -21.58
N ALA A 13 18.89 44.62 -20.90
CA ALA A 13 17.55 45.08 -21.26
C ALA A 13 16.62 44.82 -20.08
N VAL A 14 16.25 45.92 -19.47
CA VAL A 14 15.24 46.14 -18.44
C VAL A 14 13.83 45.94 -19.03
N SER A 15 12.90 45.41 -18.23
CA SER A 15 11.65 46.08 -17.80
C SER A 15 10.43 45.15 -17.68
N ASN A 16 9.95 45.03 -16.43
CA ASN A 16 8.57 45.25 -16.01
C ASN A 16 7.44 44.52 -16.75
N ILE A 17 7.02 43.37 -16.24
CA ILE A 17 5.63 42.91 -16.34
C ILE A 17 5.07 42.84 -14.92
N SER A 18 4.81 44.01 -14.35
CA SER A 18 4.17 44.16 -13.03
C SER A 18 3.11 45.24 -13.10
N THR A 19 2.15 45.13 -14.02
CA THR A 19 1.03 46.08 -14.14
C THR A 19 -0.19 45.44 -14.81
N LEU A 20 -0.84 44.42 -14.23
CA LEU A 20 -2.17 43.96 -14.70
C LEU A 20 -3.07 43.35 -13.62
N PHE A 21 -2.99 43.77 -12.35
CA PHE A 21 -4.08 43.51 -11.38
C PHE A 21 -4.20 44.66 -10.37
N SER A 22 -4.54 45.84 -10.87
CA SER A 22 -5.07 46.93 -10.05
C SER A 22 -6.36 47.40 -10.71
N ASN A 23 -7.47 47.22 -9.99
CA ASN A 23 -8.83 47.73 -10.21
C ASN A 23 -9.90 46.64 -10.37
N LEU A 24 -10.23 45.98 -9.26
CA LEU A 24 -11.58 45.44 -9.03
C LEU A 24 -12.00 45.85 -7.61
N SER A 25 -12.46 47.09 -7.48
CA SER A 25 -13.28 47.52 -6.36
C SER A 25 -14.74 47.19 -6.71
N LEU A 26 -15.33 46.22 -6.02
CA LEU A 26 -16.77 46.04 -5.99
C LEU A 26 -17.25 46.35 -4.57
N SER A 27 -18.16 47.31 -4.51
CA SER A 27 -18.69 47.96 -3.32
C SER A 27 -19.43 46.98 -2.41
N ALA A 28 -19.25 47.18 -1.10
CA ALA A 28 -20.17 46.70 -0.08
C ALA A 28 -21.53 47.42 -0.15
N ASN A 29 -22.55 46.74 0.39
CA ASN A 29 -23.95 47.15 0.70
C ASN A 29 -24.97 46.63 -0.34
N SER A 30 -26.07 45.94 -0.01
CA SER A 30 -26.69 45.60 1.28
C SER A 30 -27.87 44.62 1.09
N ARG A 31 -28.08 43.76 2.10
CA ARG A 31 -29.35 43.26 2.69
C ARG A 31 -30.31 42.30 1.95
N ILE A 32 -30.45 41.15 2.61
CA ILE A 32 -31.68 40.39 2.99
C ILE A 32 -32.46 39.69 1.88
N PHE A 33 -32.42 38.35 1.90
CA PHE A 33 -33.61 37.50 1.83
C PHE A 33 -33.30 36.14 2.48
N SER A 34 -34.06 35.76 3.52
CA SER A 34 -34.08 34.42 4.07
C SER A 34 -34.89 33.49 3.17
N PRO A 35 -34.55 32.19 3.13
CA PRO A 35 -35.63 31.24 3.33
C PRO A 35 -35.30 30.09 4.30
N SER A 36 -36.41 29.57 4.77
CA SER A 36 -36.68 28.53 5.75
C SER A 36 -35.98 27.18 5.54
N VAL A 37 -35.50 26.65 6.68
CA VAL A 37 -35.67 25.27 7.17
C VAL A 37 -35.59 24.14 6.13
N SER A 38 -34.47 23.41 6.18
CA SER A 38 -34.47 21.97 5.91
C SER A 38 -33.52 21.27 6.90
N LEU A 39 -34.10 20.37 7.71
CA LEU A 39 -33.43 19.52 8.67
C LEU A 39 -32.49 18.55 7.95
N ILE A 40 -31.19 18.83 7.99
CA ILE A 40 -30.14 17.85 7.69
C ILE A 40 -29.56 17.43 9.05
N PRO A 41 -29.42 16.12 9.35
CA PRO A 41 -28.80 15.69 10.59
C PRO A 41 -27.36 16.22 10.61
N ARG A 42 -27.08 17.12 11.56
CA ARG A 42 -25.72 17.58 11.84
C ARG A 42 -24.92 16.37 12.27
N ILE A 43 -24.08 15.86 11.38
CA ILE A 43 -22.95 15.04 11.75
C ILE A 43 -22.10 15.95 12.66
N CYS A 44 -22.15 15.68 13.95
CA CYS A 44 -21.36 16.38 14.95
C CYS A 44 -19.89 15.97 14.75
N LEU A 45 -19.20 16.64 13.83
CA LEU A 45 -17.74 16.64 13.76
C LEU A 45 -17.24 17.45 14.94
N GLN A 46 -17.01 16.80 16.08
CA GLN A 46 -16.13 17.34 17.11
C GLN A 46 -14.67 17.20 16.64
N ASN A 47 -14.30 17.90 15.57
CA ASN A 47 -12.90 18.15 15.23
C ASN A 47 -12.47 19.44 15.92
N SER A 48 -12.27 19.40 17.23
CA SER A 48 -11.56 20.45 17.94
C SER A 48 -10.06 20.22 17.75
N TYR A 49 -9.48 20.88 16.75
CA TYR A 49 -8.03 20.99 16.61
C TYR A 49 -7.50 21.93 17.70
N SER A 50 -7.36 21.43 18.93
CA SER A 50 -6.77 22.21 20.03
C SER A 50 -5.27 22.31 19.82
N THR A 51 -4.78 23.54 19.63
CA THR A 51 -3.34 23.87 19.53
C THR A 51 -2.68 24.11 20.90
N LYS A 52 -3.43 23.95 22.01
CA LYS A 52 -2.88 24.08 23.36
C LYS A 52 -2.40 22.72 23.86
N PRO A 53 -1.16 22.60 24.37
CA PRO A 53 -0.71 21.36 24.99
C PRO A 53 -1.65 21.01 26.15
N PRO A 54 -2.10 19.75 26.25
CA PRO A 54 -2.93 19.34 27.37
C PRO A 54 -2.17 19.53 28.69
N PRO A 55 -2.88 19.69 29.82
CA PRO A 55 -2.26 19.93 31.13
C PRO A 55 -1.21 18.89 31.50
N ASP A 56 -1.44 17.63 31.09
CA ASP A 56 -0.53 16.50 31.29
C ASP A 56 -0.19 15.85 29.94
N PRO A 57 0.95 16.17 29.29
CA PRO A 57 1.30 15.65 27.98
C PRO A 57 1.54 14.13 27.97
N LEU A 58 1.93 13.55 29.11
CA LEU A 58 2.11 12.10 29.24
C LEU A 58 0.80 11.33 29.32
N MET A 59 -0.31 11.98 29.67
CA MET A 59 -1.60 11.31 29.76
C MET A 59 -2.16 10.92 28.38
N GLU A 60 -1.64 11.50 27.28
CA GLU A 60 -2.04 11.11 25.93
C GLU A 60 -1.57 9.69 25.53
N PHE A 61 -0.60 9.11 26.26
CA PHE A 61 -0.15 7.72 26.03
C PHE A 61 -1.07 6.69 26.69
N PHE A 62 -2.04 7.12 27.48
CA PHE A 62 -2.99 6.24 28.15
C PHE A 62 -4.40 6.50 27.64
N ASP A 63 -5.24 5.46 27.63
CA ASP A 63 -6.66 5.63 27.31
C ASP A 63 -7.33 6.49 28.40
N ASP A 64 -8.51 7.02 28.08
CA ASP A 64 -9.32 7.78 29.02
C ASP A 64 -9.46 7.01 30.34
N LYS A 65 -9.29 7.70 31.47
CA LYS A 65 -9.38 7.12 32.82
C LYS A 65 -10.69 6.35 33.07
N LYS A 66 -11.74 6.68 32.31
CA LYS A 66 -13.05 6.00 32.36
C LYS A 66 -13.02 4.59 31.77
N ASN A 67 -12.12 4.33 30.82
CA ASN A 67 -12.00 3.07 30.08
C ASN A 67 -11.11 2.06 30.81
N TRP A 68 -10.43 2.47 31.88
CA TRP A 68 -9.55 1.59 32.66
C TRP A 68 -10.36 0.48 33.34
N GLY A 69 -9.90 -0.76 33.20
CA GLY A 69 -10.57 -1.95 33.74
C GLY A 69 -11.82 -2.39 32.98
N GLN A 70 -12.24 -1.68 31.93
CA GLN A 70 -13.35 -2.13 31.09
C GLN A 70 -12.89 -3.24 30.15
N LYS A 71 -13.67 -4.34 30.11
CA LYS A 71 -13.39 -5.48 29.21
C LYS A 71 -13.67 -5.18 27.75
N THR A 72 -14.58 -4.24 27.46
CA THR A 72 -14.99 -3.91 26.09
C THR A 72 -15.10 -2.39 25.93
N VAL A 73 -14.16 -1.80 25.19
CA VAL A 73 -14.23 -0.39 24.78
C VAL A 73 -14.86 -0.30 23.40
N LYS A 74 -15.96 0.47 23.27
CA LYS A 74 -16.64 0.67 21.99
C LYS A 74 -15.76 1.50 21.05
N THR A 75 -15.45 0.96 19.89
CA THR A 75 -14.62 1.62 18.87
C THR A 75 -15.39 1.76 17.55
N GLY A 76 -15.10 2.83 16.82
CA GLY A 76 -15.66 3.04 15.48
C GLY A 76 -15.02 2.12 14.43
N ARG A 77 -15.44 2.26 13.17
CA ARG A 77 -14.78 1.59 12.05
C ARG A 77 -13.51 2.30 11.61
N SER A 78 -12.67 1.60 10.84
CA SER A 78 -11.51 2.17 10.15
C SER A 78 -11.91 3.17 9.06
N TRP A 79 -11.00 4.09 8.73
CA TRP A 79 -11.16 5.06 7.63
C TRP A 79 -11.05 4.37 6.27
N LYS A 80 -12.05 4.59 5.40
CA LYS A 80 -12.07 4.04 4.04
C LYS A 80 -11.34 4.99 3.08
N MET A 81 -10.70 4.43 2.05
CA MET A 81 -9.98 5.21 1.04
C MET A 81 -10.84 6.28 0.37
N ASP A 82 -12.10 5.98 0.05
CA ASP A 82 -13.00 6.91 -0.63
C ASP A 82 -13.31 8.16 0.20
N GLU A 83 -13.36 8.04 1.52
CA GLU A 83 -13.60 9.17 2.41
C GLU A 83 -12.36 10.05 2.53
N LEU A 84 -11.19 9.42 2.57
CA LEU A 84 -9.89 10.10 2.64
C LEU A 84 -9.60 10.86 1.33
N ARG A 85 -10.06 10.34 0.18
CA ARG A 85 -9.96 11.01 -1.14
C ARG A 85 -10.71 12.34 -1.20
N ILE A 86 -11.78 12.50 -0.43
CA ILE A 86 -12.58 13.75 -0.38
C ILE A 86 -11.89 14.81 0.50
N LYS A 87 -11.00 14.42 1.42
CA LYS A 87 -10.35 15.33 2.36
C LYS A 87 -9.17 16.09 1.76
N SER A 88 -8.95 17.31 2.27
CA SER A 88 -7.79 18.13 1.92
C SER A 88 -6.48 17.51 2.42
N ASN A 89 -5.34 17.84 1.80
CA ASN A 89 -4.03 17.35 2.26
C ASN A 89 -3.68 17.84 3.68
N GLU A 90 -4.11 19.05 4.05
CA GLU A 90 -3.93 19.58 5.40
C GLU A 90 -4.69 18.76 6.44
N ASP A 91 -5.93 18.36 6.14
CA ASP A 91 -6.73 17.54 7.04
C ASP A 91 -6.20 16.11 7.14
N LEU A 92 -5.71 15.53 6.04
CA LEU A 92 -5.04 14.23 6.07
C LEU A 92 -3.77 14.27 6.92
N HIS A 93 -2.98 15.35 6.83
CA HIS A 93 -1.80 15.53 7.66
C HIS A 93 -2.16 15.61 9.15
N LYS A 94 -3.20 16.39 9.52
CA LYS A 94 -3.71 16.44 10.90
C LYS A 94 -4.22 15.07 11.37
N LEU A 95 -4.99 14.39 10.52
CA LEU A 95 -5.55 13.07 10.81
C LEU A 95 -4.44 12.03 11.05
N TRP A 96 -3.36 12.06 10.29
CA TRP A 96 -2.21 11.18 10.49
C TRP A 96 -1.67 11.27 11.91
N TYR A 97 -1.50 12.49 12.46
CA TYR A 97 -1.03 12.66 13.83
C TYR A 97 -2.05 12.22 14.87
N ILE A 98 -3.35 12.40 14.64
CA ILE A 98 -4.39 11.88 15.53
C ILE A 98 -4.31 10.35 15.60
N LEU A 99 -4.21 9.68 14.45
CA LEU A 99 -4.06 8.23 14.37
C LEU A 99 -2.73 7.74 14.96
N LEU A 100 -1.66 8.51 14.80
CA LEU A 100 -0.35 8.19 15.36
C LEU A 100 -0.37 8.23 16.89
N LYS A 101 -1.02 9.23 17.50
CA LYS A 101 -1.18 9.31 18.96
C LYS A 101 -1.98 8.13 19.50
N GLU A 102 -3.09 7.83 18.84
CA GLU A 102 -3.92 6.67 19.13
C GLU A 102 -3.12 5.35 19.03
N ARG A 103 -2.36 5.14 17.95
CA ARG A 103 -1.49 3.96 17.78
C ARG A 103 -0.47 3.82 18.91
N ASN A 104 0.18 4.92 19.28
CA ASN A 104 1.18 4.92 20.35
C ASN A 104 0.54 4.58 21.72
N MET A 105 -0.62 5.17 22.00
CA MET A 105 -1.40 4.86 23.21
C MET A 105 -1.76 3.36 23.28
N LEU A 106 -2.22 2.77 22.17
CA LEU A 106 -2.55 1.35 22.11
C LEU A 106 -1.33 0.45 22.28
N MET A 107 -0.18 0.80 21.69
CA MET A 107 1.07 0.06 21.89
C MET A 107 1.53 0.08 23.36
N THR A 108 1.42 1.22 24.03
CA THR A 108 1.74 1.32 25.47
C THR A 108 0.82 0.42 26.29
N MET A 109 -0.48 0.44 26.00
CA MET A 109 -1.47 -0.37 26.70
C MET A 109 -1.30 -1.87 26.43
N GLU A 110 -1.05 -2.27 25.19
CA GLU A 110 -0.77 -3.65 24.80
C GLU A 110 0.45 -4.18 25.56
N HIS A 111 1.55 -3.43 25.56
CA HIS A 111 2.75 -3.80 26.30
C HIS A 111 2.49 -3.94 27.80
N ALA A 112 1.72 -3.02 28.41
CA ALA A 112 1.36 -3.10 29.82
C ALA A 112 0.53 -4.36 30.14
N HIS A 113 -0.46 -4.70 29.30
CA HIS A 113 -1.27 -5.92 29.50
C HIS A 113 -0.43 -7.19 29.34
N VAL A 114 0.50 -7.21 28.38
CA VAL A 114 1.45 -8.31 28.21
C VAL A 114 2.34 -8.47 29.45
N GLN A 115 2.83 -7.36 30.03
CA GLN A 115 3.63 -7.41 31.26
C GLN A 115 2.83 -7.91 32.47
N GLU A 116 1.55 -7.54 32.55
CA GLU A 116 0.64 -7.99 33.61
C GLU A 116 0.03 -9.38 33.35
N TYR A 117 0.40 -10.05 32.25
CA TYR A 117 -0.16 -11.34 31.81
C TYR A 117 -1.69 -11.31 31.66
N GLN A 118 -2.23 -10.17 31.22
CA GLN A 118 -3.66 -9.96 30.98
C GLN A 118 -3.98 -9.90 29.48
N TYR A 119 -5.20 -10.27 29.12
CA TYR A 119 -5.69 -10.11 27.76
C TYR A 119 -6.00 -8.64 27.47
N PHE A 120 -5.59 -8.18 26.28
CA PHE A 120 -5.90 -6.84 25.84
C PHE A 120 -7.42 -6.69 25.56
N PRO A 121 -8.10 -5.68 26.11
CA PRO A 121 -9.56 -5.57 26.04
C PRO A 121 -10.16 -5.48 24.62
N ASN A 122 -9.44 -4.90 23.65
CA ASN A 122 -9.94 -4.74 22.27
C ASN A 122 -8.79 -4.69 21.23
N PRO A 123 -8.18 -5.84 20.86
CA PRO A 123 -7.07 -5.87 19.92
C PRO A 123 -7.44 -5.39 18.51
N GLU A 124 -8.71 -5.54 18.11
CA GLU A 124 -9.19 -5.05 16.81
C GLU A 124 -9.02 -3.54 16.64
N ARG A 125 -8.94 -2.78 17.74
CA ARG A 125 -8.70 -1.32 17.70
C ARG A 125 -7.34 -1.02 17.06
N ILE A 126 -6.33 -1.86 17.30
CA ILE A 126 -4.99 -1.74 16.72
C ILE A 126 -5.07 -1.96 15.21
N ASP A 127 -5.71 -3.05 14.78
CA ASP A 127 -5.88 -3.37 13.37
C ASP A 127 -6.63 -2.27 12.61
N LYS A 128 -7.70 -1.72 13.20
CA LYS A 128 -8.49 -0.62 12.60
C LYS A 128 -7.68 0.65 12.42
N VAL A 129 -6.80 0.97 13.37
CA VAL A 129 -5.91 2.15 13.29
C VAL A 129 -4.83 1.92 12.24
N GLU A 130 -4.22 0.72 12.21
CA GLU A 130 -3.21 0.36 11.21
C GLU A 130 -3.78 0.38 9.79
N GLU A 131 -4.97 -0.19 9.59
CA GLU A 131 -5.70 -0.13 8.30
C GLU A 131 -5.97 1.31 7.89
N SER A 132 -6.42 2.16 8.82
CA SER A 132 -6.67 3.58 8.55
C SER A 132 -5.40 4.33 8.15
N MET A 133 -4.28 4.06 8.81
CA MET A 133 -2.98 4.66 8.49
C MET A 133 -2.47 4.19 7.11
N MET A 134 -2.59 2.90 6.80
CA MET A 134 -2.23 2.35 5.48
C MET A 134 -3.08 2.96 4.36
N ASN A 135 -4.39 3.08 4.58
CA ASN A 135 -5.31 3.71 3.62
C ASN A 135 -4.95 5.18 3.38
N LEU A 136 -4.61 5.92 4.45
CA LEU A 136 -4.17 7.31 4.35
C LEU A 136 -2.87 7.44 3.55
N GLU A 137 -1.87 6.61 3.87
CA GLU A 137 -0.60 6.60 3.12
C GLU A 137 -0.82 6.29 1.64
N ASN A 138 -1.69 5.31 1.34
CA ASN A 138 -2.02 4.95 -0.04
C ASN A 138 -2.68 6.11 -0.79
N VAL A 139 -3.65 6.82 -0.20
CA VAL A 139 -4.29 7.99 -0.84
C VAL A 139 -3.28 9.11 -1.11
N VAL A 140 -2.37 9.38 -0.17
CA VAL A 140 -1.31 10.38 -0.36
C VAL A 140 -0.34 9.94 -1.46
N ARG A 141 0.02 8.65 -1.49
CA ARG A 141 0.87 8.07 -2.55
C ARG A 141 0.21 8.16 -3.92
N GLU A 142 -1.08 7.82 -4.03
CA GLU A 142 -1.89 7.96 -5.26
C GLU A 142 -1.84 9.40 -5.78
N ARG A 143 -2.09 10.39 -4.91
CA ARG A 143 -2.04 11.82 -5.27
C ARG A 143 -0.65 12.25 -5.77
N ASN A 144 0.40 11.84 -5.06
CA ASN A 144 1.78 12.17 -5.45
C ASN A 144 2.17 11.52 -6.78
N GLN A 145 1.80 10.25 -6.98
CA GLN A 145 2.05 9.55 -8.24
C GLN A 145 1.33 10.26 -9.41
N ALA A 146 0.05 10.61 -9.24
CA ALA A 146 -0.71 11.32 -10.28
C ALA A 146 -0.07 12.67 -10.64
N TYR A 147 0.35 13.44 -9.64
CA TYR A 147 1.09 14.69 -9.85
C TYR A 147 2.39 14.47 -10.64
N HIS A 148 3.23 13.53 -10.21
CA HIS A 148 4.52 13.28 -10.89
C HIS A 148 4.38 12.68 -12.29
N TYR A 149 3.32 11.91 -12.55
CA TYR A 149 3.00 11.46 -13.91
C TYR A 149 2.64 12.62 -14.84
N LEU A 150 1.94 13.65 -14.34
CA LEU A 150 1.62 14.83 -15.13
C LEU A 150 2.85 15.72 -15.37
N GLU A 151 3.68 15.93 -14.35
CA GLU A 151 4.84 16.82 -14.43
C GLU A 151 6.05 16.19 -15.15
N THR A 152 6.42 14.96 -14.79
CA THR A 152 7.65 14.30 -15.28
C THR A 152 7.36 13.06 -16.14
N GLY A 153 6.15 12.52 -16.11
CA GLY A 153 5.81 11.24 -16.76
C GLY A 153 6.27 10.01 -15.99
N VAL A 154 6.70 10.16 -14.73
CA VAL A 154 7.24 9.09 -13.88
C VAL A 154 6.57 9.16 -12.49
N HIS A 155 6.35 8.02 -11.84
CA HIS A 155 5.64 7.85 -10.55
C HIS A 155 6.25 8.53 -9.30
N GLY A 156 7.35 9.29 -9.39
CA GLY A 156 7.95 10.03 -8.26
C GLY A 156 8.56 9.20 -7.12
N GLU A 157 8.34 7.89 -7.08
CA GLU A 157 8.94 7.02 -6.07
C GLU A 157 10.44 6.79 -6.30
N ARG A 158 11.08 6.16 -5.32
CA ARG A 158 12.50 5.81 -5.37
C ARG A 158 12.80 5.00 -6.64
N PRO A 159 13.67 5.49 -7.54
CA PRO A 159 13.87 4.86 -8.84
C PRO A 159 14.54 3.49 -8.67
N MET A 160 14.06 2.50 -9.43
CA MET A 160 14.57 1.13 -9.41
C MET A 160 15.11 0.72 -10.77
N LYS A 161 16.14 -0.13 -10.77
CA LYS A 161 16.71 -0.71 -11.99
C LYS A 161 16.71 -2.23 -11.89
N LEU A 162 16.32 -2.92 -12.96
CA LEU A 162 16.49 -4.36 -13.04
C LEU A 162 17.98 -4.67 -13.26
N VAL A 163 18.58 -5.36 -12.30
CA VAL A 163 20.01 -5.65 -12.30
C VAL A 163 20.23 -7.14 -12.06
N ARG A 164 21.35 -7.68 -12.55
CA ARG A 164 21.78 -9.04 -12.22
C ARG A 164 22.78 -9.00 -11.08
N ASP A 165 22.55 -9.84 -10.09
CA ASP A 165 23.46 -10.05 -8.98
C ASP A 165 24.72 -10.83 -9.43
N GLN A 166 25.69 -11.01 -8.53
CA GLN A 166 26.91 -11.79 -8.77
C GLN A 166 26.62 -13.25 -9.14
N LEU A 167 25.52 -13.81 -8.63
CA LEU A 167 25.01 -15.14 -8.99
C LEU A 167 24.23 -15.15 -10.31
N GLY A 168 24.08 -14.01 -10.97
CA GLY A 168 23.32 -13.84 -12.22
C GLY A 168 21.80 -13.79 -12.07
N LEU A 169 21.30 -13.78 -10.83
CA LEU A 169 19.88 -13.66 -10.53
C LEU A 169 19.38 -12.23 -10.79
N ARG A 170 18.22 -12.09 -11.43
CA ARG A 170 17.57 -10.80 -11.66
C ARG A 170 17.00 -10.27 -10.34
N ARG A 171 17.38 -9.05 -9.96
CA ARG A 171 16.91 -8.35 -8.77
C ARG A 171 16.57 -6.89 -9.11
N TRP A 172 15.52 -6.37 -8.49
CA TRP A 172 15.24 -4.94 -8.49
C TRP A 172 16.21 -4.22 -7.54
N TYR A 173 17.13 -3.45 -8.13
CA TYR A 173 18.05 -2.60 -7.38
C TYR A 173 17.40 -1.23 -7.11
N LYS A 174 17.18 -0.92 -5.84
CA LYS A 174 16.64 0.37 -5.39
C LYS A 174 17.77 1.41 -5.36
N MET A 175 17.75 2.39 -6.26
CA MET A 175 18.84 3.38 -6.34
C MET A 175 18.81 4.35 -5.15
N CYS A 176 19.98 4.73 -4.65
CA CYS A 176 20.13 5.73 -3.58
C CYS A 176 20.73 7.02 -4.15
N GLN A 177 20.55 8.11 -3.42
CA GLN A 177 21.31 9.34 -3.64
C GLN A 177 22.77 9.13 -3.18
N HIS A 178 23.71 9.68 -3.92
CA HIS A 178 25.13 9.65 -3.61
C HIS A 178 25.73 11.04 -3.83
N ALA A 179 26.58 11.50 -2.91
CA ALA A 179 27.26 12.79 -3.05
C ALA A 179 28.28 12.81 -4.19
N ILE A 180 28.91 11.67 -4.47
CA ILE A 180 29.97 11.50 -5.46
C ILE A 180 29.47 10.62 -6.61
N PRO A 181 29.84 10.89 -7.88
CA PRO A 181 29.53 10.03 -9.00
C PRO A 181 29.98 8.57 -8.83
N LYS A 182 29.22 7.64 -9.42
CA LYS A 182 29.42 6.18 -9.27
C LYS A 182 30.84 5.70 -9.60
N TYR A 183 31.48 6.32 -10.60
CA TYR A 183 32.81 5.94 -11.03
C TYR A 183 33.90 6.39 -10.04
N LEU A 184 33.69 7.43 -9.24
CA LEU A 184 34.64 7.85 -8.19
C LEU A 184 34.38 7.15 -6.85
N ASN A 185 33.14 6.68 -6.63
CA ASN A 185 32.77 6.03 -5.36
C ASN A 185 33.30 4.59 -5.26
N GLY A 186 34.44 4.43 -4.58
CA GLY A 186 35.07 3.13 -4.35
C GLY A 186 34.22 2.17 -3.51
N SER A 187 33.49 2.66 -2.49
CA SER A 187 32.60 1.83 -1.67
C SER A 187 31.43 1.27 -2.48
N TYR A 188 30.83 2.11 -3.34
CA TYR A 188 29.78 1.68 -4.27
C TYR A 188 30.29 0.58 -5.19
N ARG A 189 31.46 0.76 -5.82
CA ARG A 189 32.02 -0.22 -6.76
C ARG A 189 32.29 -1.58 -6.13
N LYS A 190 32.73 -1.60 -4.86
CA LYS A 190 32.99 -2.84 -4.10
C LYS A 190 31.72 -3.62 -3.77
N THR A 191 30.65 -2.91 -3.43
CA THR A 191 29.39 -3.51 -2.94
C THR A 191 28.39 -3.81 -4.07
N HIS A 192 28.33 -2.96 -5.08
CA HIS A 192 27.34 -2.99 -6.16
C HIS A 192 27.92 -3.61 -7.44
N ILE A 193 28.40 -4.85 -7.31
CA ILE A 193 28.92 -5.63 -8.44
C ILE A 193 27.72 -6.20 -9.21
N HIS A 194 27.39 -5.54 -10.31
CA HIS A 194 26.25 -5.85 -11.17
C HIS A 194 26.60 -6.74 -12.37
N PHE A 195 27.74 -7.43 -12.26
CA PHE A 195 28.29 -8.31 -13.27
C PHE A 195 28.38 -9.72 -12.71
N HIS A 196 28.11 -10.71 -13.55
CA HIS A 196 28.20 -12.12 -13.25
C HIS A 196 28.83 -12.81 -14.44
N GLY A 197 29.58 -13.87 -14.18
CA GLY A 197 30.31 -14.59 -15.21
C GLY A 197 30.91 -15.88 -14.68
N GLY A 198 31.65 -16.56 -15.54
CA GLY A 198 32.31 -17.82 -15.19
C GLY A 198 31.41 -19.05 -15.30
N PHE A 199 32.07 -20.19 -15.37
CA PHE A 199 31.43 -21.49 -15.55
C PHE A 199 30.55 -21.87 -14.36
N ALA A 200 31.00 -21.60 -13.13
CA ALA A 200 30.28 -21.93 -11.90
C ALA A 200 28.90 -21.26 -11.85
N VAL A 201 28.82 -19.96 -12.15
CA VAL A 201 27.55 -19.21 -12.17
C VAL A 201 26.63 -19.74 -13.27
N ARG A 202 27.16 -20.01 -14.47
CA ARG A 202 26.37 -20.59 -15.58
C ARG A 202 25.78 -21.95 -15.21
N LYS A 203 26.59 -22.82 -14.59
CA LYS A 203 26.16 -24.13 -14.09
C LYS A 203 25.10 -24.00 -12.99
N PHE A 204 25.27 -23.05 -12.07
CA PHE A 204 24.29 -22.73 -11.03
C PHE A 204 22.96 -22.29 -11.64
N LEU A 205 22.97 -21.33 -12.56
CA LEU A 205 21.75 -20.82 -13.21
C LEU A 205 21.01 -21.93 -13.97
N ARG A 206 21.74 -22.82 -14.65
CA ARG A 206 21.15 -24.00 -15.31
C ARG A 206 20.42 -24.89 -14.31
N LYS A 207 21.12 -25.32 -13.24
CA LYS A 207 20.52 -26.18 -12.20
C LYS A 207 19.36 -25.49 -11.47
N PHE A 208 19.46 -24.18 -11.27
CA PHE A 208 18.41 -23.37 -10.67
C PHE A 208 17.16 -23.36 -11.57
N ASN A 209 17.32 -23.13 -12.87
CA ASN A 209 16.22 -23.17 -13.82
C ASN A 209 15.59 -24.58 -13.92
N GLU A 210 16.41 -25.64 -13.94
CA GLU A 210 15.94 -27.03 -13.88
C GLU A 210 15.11 -27.28 -12.60
N LYS A 211 15.60 -26.83 -11.44
CA LYS A 211 14.87 -26.93 -10.16
C LYS A 211 13.55 -26.16 -10.20
N MET A 212 13.54 -24.92 -10.70
CA MET A 212 12.32 -24.11 -10.80
C MET A 212 11.31 -24.72 -11.78
N PHE A 213 11.78 -25.31 -12.88
CA PHE A 213 10.96 -26.04 -13.83
C PHE A 213 10.32 -27.28 -13.20
N LEU A 214 11.11 -28.10 -12.49
CA LEU A 214 10.61 -29.28 -11.78
C LEU A 214 9.60 -28.89 -10.69
N ALA A 215 9.85 -27.80 -9.94
CA ALA A 215 8.91 -27.30 -8.95
C ALA A 215 7.57 -26.89 -9.60
N ARG A 216 7.60 -26.12 -10.70
CA ARG A 216 6.40 -25.73 -11.45
C ARG A 216 5.65 -26.95 -11.99
N ARG A 217 6.35 -27.91 -12.59
CA ARG A 217 5.78 -29.15 -13.11
C ARG A 217 5.13 -29.99 -12.01
N THR A 218 5.80 -30.10 -10.86
CA THR A 218 5.28 -30.82 -9.68
C THR A 218 4.03 -30.16 -9.15
N GLU A 219 4.01 -28.83 -9.07
CA GLU A 219 2.84 -28.05 -8.63
C GLU A 219 1.65 -28.23 -9.57
N GLN A 220 1.87 -28.12 -10.89
CA GLN A 220 0.82 -28.41 -11.88
C GLN A 220 0.29 -29.85 -11.74
N SER A 221 1.18 -30.82 -11.49
CA SER A 221 0.79 -32.21 -11.28
C SER A 221 -0.03 -32.41 -10.01
N ARG A 222 0.32 -31.69 -8.92
CA ARG A 222 -0.43 -31.66 -7.66
C ARG A 222 -1.81 -31.05 -7.87
N GLN A 223 -1.88 -29.88 -8.51
CA GLN A 223 -3.15 -29.22 -8.85
C GLN A 223 -4.03 -30.12 -9.72
N ALA A 224 -3.46 -30.77 -10.75
CA ALA A 224 -4.19 -31.74 -11.57
C ALA A 224 -4.66 -32.97 -10.78
N ALA A 225 -3.92 -33.43 -9.77
CA ALA A 225 -4.38 -34.48 -8.87
C ALA A 225 -5.53 -34.00 -7.97
N THR A 226 -5.46 -32.78 -7.47
CA THR A 226 -6.54 -32.14 -6.71
C THR A 226 -7.81 -32.00 -7.55
N VAL A 227 -7.71 -31.50 -8.78
CA VAL A 227 -8.85 -31.37 -9.72
C VAL A 227 -9.47 -32.74 -10.02
N ARG A 228 -8.65 -33.77 -10.31
CA ARG A 228 -9.15 -35.14 -10.49
C ARG A 228 -9.88 -35.65 -9.26
N ARG A 229 -9.36 -35.36 -8.06
CA ARG A 229 -10.00 -35.72 -6.80
C ARG A 229 -11.34 -34.99 -6.62
N ILE A 230 -11.42 -33.70 -6.96
CA ILE A 230 -12.66 -32.92 -6.91
C ILE A 230 -13.73 -33.59 -7.78
N PHE A 231 -13.45 -33.87 -9.05
CA PHE A 231 -14.40 -34.57 -9.93
C PHE A 231 -14.77 -35.97 -9.42
N ARG A 232 -13.82 -36.66 -8.79
CA ARG A 232 -14.06 -37.99 -8.23
C ARG A 232 -14.97 -37.96 -6.99
N VAL A 233 -14.89 -36.93 -6.15
CA VAL A 233 -15.69 -36.82 -4.92
C VAL A 233 -17.01 -36.09 -5.19
N PHE A 234 -16.98 -35.10 -6.06
CA PHE A 234 -18.09 -34.22 -6.40
C PHE A 234 -18.36 -34.30 -7.92
N PRO A 235 -19.18 -35.26 -8.37
CA PRO A 235 -19.44 -35.46 -9.80
C PRO A 235 -20.21 -34.28 -10.45
N ASN A 236 -21.00 -33.55 -9.67
CA ASN A 236 -21.81 -32.40 -10.11
C ASN A 236 -21.13 -31.05 -9.81
N VAL A 237 -19.80 -31.02 -9.73
CA VAL A 237 -19.05 -29.78 -9.49
C VAL A 237 -19.15 -28.84 -10.69
N ASP A 238 -19.31 -27.54 -10.41
CA ASP A 238 -19.24 -26.52 -11.45
C ASP A 238 -17.83 -26.45 -12.05
N ILE A 239 -17.75 -26.59 -13.37
CA ILE A 239 -16.51 -26.69 -14.13
C ILE A 239 -15.85 -25.30 -14.24
N GLU A 240 -16.66 -24.24 -14.31
CA GLU A 240 -16.15 -22.87 -14.45
C GLU A 240 -15.43 -22.42 -13.18
N ALA A 241 -16.03 -22.66 -12.02
CA ALA A 241 -15.40 -22.42 -10.73
C ALA A 241 -14.06 -23.17 -10.55
N VAL A 242 -13.96 -24.40 -11.08
CA VAL A 242 -12.72 -25.19 -11.03
C VAL A 242 -11.65 -24.60 -11.95
N ARG A 243 -12.03 -24.09 -13.13
CA ARG A 243 -11.10 -23.42 -14.07
C ARG A 243 -10.57 -22.11 -13.50
N GLU A 244 -11.42 -21.31 -12.87
CA GLU A 244 -11.02 -20.05 -12.22
C GLU A 244 -10.00 -20.31 -11.10
N LYS A 245 -10.26 -21.33 -10.27
CA LYS A 245 -9.39 -21.68 -9.15
C LYS A 245 -8.06 -22.31 -9.58
N TYR A 246 -8.04 -23.08 -10.67
CA TYR A 246 -6.86 -23.80 -11.16
C TYR A 246 -6.54 -23.45 -12.63
N PRO A 247 -6.13 -22.21 -12.93
CA PRO A 247 -5.94 -21.75 -14.31
C PRO A 247 -4.78 -22.44 -15.05
N ASN A 248 -3.82 -23.00 -14.30
CA ASN A 248 -2.64 -23.67 -14.87
C ASN A 248 -2.88 -25.14 -15.25
N VAL A 249 -4.06 -25.69 -14.96
CA VAL A 249 -4.40 -27.10 -15.20
C VAL A 249 -5.45 -27.19 -16.29
N ASP A 250 -5.24 -28.10 -17.23
CA ASP A 250 -6.27 -28.48 -18.21
C ASP A 250 -7.37 -29.31 -17.52
N VAL A 251 -8.45 -28.62 -17.15
CA VAL A 251 -9.60 -29.17 -16.42
C VAL A 251 -10.36 -30.21 -17.26
N ASP A 252 -10.45 -30.00 -18.58
CA ASP A 252 -11.18 -30.91 -19.47
C ASP A 252 -10.45 -32.25 -19.59
N LYS A 253 -9.13 -32.19 -19.71
CA LYS A 253 -8.28 -33.39 -19.65
C LYS A 253 -8.34 -34.07 -18.28
N ALA A 254 -8.39 -33.29 -17.20
CA ALA A 254 -8.52 -33.84 -15.86
C ALA A 254 -9.85 -34.56 -15.65
N ARG A 255 -10.97 -34.04 -16.19
CA ARG A 255 -12.32 -34.64 -16.12
C ARG A 255 -12.43 -35.94 -16.92
N LYS A 256 -11.81 -35.98 -18.10
CA LYS A 256 -11.81 -37.17 -18.99
C LYS A 256 -10.91 -38.30 -18.48
N SER A 257 -10.08 -38.06 -17.45
CA SER A 257 -9.17 -39.07 -16.91
C SER A 257 -9.94 -40.19 -16.20
N ASP A 258 -9.54 -41.45 -16.36
CA ASP A 258 -10.17 -42.52 -15.56
C ASP A 258 -10.00 -42.33 -14.05
N ARG A 259 -8.95 -41.61 -13.63
CA ARG A 259 -8.69 -41.29 -12.22
C ARG A 259 -9.65 -40.25 -11.63
N SER A 260 -10.38 -39.50 -12.45
CA SER A 260 -11.46 -38.61 -11.99
C SER A 260 -12.82 -39.29 -11.99
N ARG A 261 -12.96 -40.47 -12.61
CA ARG A 261 -14.21 -41.22 -12.58
C ARG A 261 -14.44 -41.72 -11.17
N ALA A 262 -15.64 -41.48 -10.69
CA ALA A 262 -16.06 -41.86 -9.37
C ALA A 262 -16.80 -43.20 -9.42
N HIS A 263 -16.61 -44.06 -8.43
CA HIS A 263 -17.38 -45.30 -8.28
C HIS A 263 -18.68 -45.02 -7.51
N TYR A 264 -19.50 -44.08 -7.98
CA TYR A 264 -20.83 -43.89 -7.42
C TYR A 264 -21.83 -44.70 -8.24
N VAL A 265 -22.56 -45.57 -7.56
CA VAL A 265 -23.82 -46.12 -8.05
C VAL A 265 -24.86 -45.05 -7.73
N PHE A 266 -25.45 -44.43 -8.75
CA PHE A 266 -26.62 -43.58 -8.52
C PHE A 266 -27.66 -44.42 -7.78
N PRO A 267 -28.26 -43.93 -6.67
CA PRO A 267 -29.41 -44.62 -6.10
C PRO A 267 -30.41 -44.81 -7.25
N LYS A 268 -30.82 -46.06 -7.48
CA LYS A 268 -31.85 -46.34 -8.49
C LYS A 268 -33.00 -45.41 -8.17
N SER A 269 -33.38 -44.55 -9.11
CA SER A 269 -34.63 -43.85 -8.99
C SER A 269 -35.68 -44.94 -8.85
N ASP A 270 -36.32 -45.04 -7.69
CA ASP A 270 -37.53 -45.82 -7.55
C ASP A 270 -38.52 -45.17 -8.52
N SER A 271 -38.58 -45.73 -9.73
CA SER A 271 -39.61 -45.43 -10.70
C SER A 271 -40.89 -46.04 -10.14
N SER A 272 -41.55 -45.30 -9.25
CA SER A 272 -42.92 -45.56 -8.84
C SER A 272 -43.84 -45.06 -9.97
N PRO A 273 -44.59 -45.94 -10.67
CA PRO A 273 -45.95 -45.58 -11.07
C PRO A 273 -46.87 -45.50 -9.84
#